data_AF-A0AAW6PE57-F1
#
_entry.id   AF-A0AAW6PE57-F1
#
_cell.length_a   1.000
_cell.length_b   1.000
_cell.length_c   1.000
_cell.angle_alpha   90.00
_cell.angle_beta   90.00
_cell.angle_gamma   90.00
#
_symmetry.space_group_name_H-M   'P 1'
#
loop_
_entity.id
_entity.type
_entity.pdbx_description
1 polymer ?
#
loop_
_entity_poly.entity_id
_entity_poly.type
_entity_poly.pdbx_seq_one_letter_code
_entity_poly.pdbx_strand_id
1 'polypeptide(L)'
;AGDTDLDFLLRLAAEEGLFHRFEHRPDGCTLIHGDRLYIQGAIAGGPVPYNPTPGGDRPEPALRTFTYAEHVRTTRQTQRDYTFKYPQHDQQHSAVAERPRAAEQDYEHYAYPGRYKQGESGEAFSRDRLRGLRGDAQTATVEGDDPRLVPGLAFDLIGHPRQDWNHGWRPVHIRHEGRQHTSQAEESAGAESGTYYGYTAQLVPDRIEWRPAPRPR
;
A
#
# COMPACT_ATOMS: atom_id res chain seq x y z
N ALA A 1 7.98 -28.72 7.07
CA ALA A 1 6.69 -28.75 6.33
C ALA A 1 6.83 -27.78 5.17
N GLY A 2 6.25 -28.08 4.01
CA GLY A 2 6.29 -27.17 2.85
C GLY A 2 5.43 -25.93 3.05
N ASP A 3 5.65 -24.91 2.22
CA ASP A 3 4.78 -23.71 2.12
C ASP A 3 3.34 -24.12 1.78
N THR A 4 2.37 -23.33 2.23
CA THR A 4 1.01 -23.39 1.69
C THR A 4 0.99 -22.84 0.26
N ASP A 5 0.00 -23.19 -0.56
CA ASP A 5 -0.13 -22.66 -1.92
C ASP A 5 -0.19 -21.12 -1.93
N LEU A 6 -0.87 -20.53 -0.93
CA LEU A 6 -0.95 -19.08 -0.77
C LEU A 6 0.40 -18.47 -0.42
N ASP A 7 1.15 -19.05 0.52
CA ASP A 7 2.47 -18.53 0.89
C ASP A 7 3.45 -18.64 -0.28
N PHE A 8 3.38 -19.73 -1.03
CA PHE A 8 4.16 -19.91 -2.26
C PHE A 8 3.87 -18.82 -3.29
N LEU A 9 2.58 -18.55 -3.57
CA LEU A 9 2.16 -17.50 -4.50
C LEU A 9 2.57 -16.11 -4.05
N LEU A 10 2.34 -15.77 -2.77
CA LEU A 10 2.66 -14.45 -2.24
C LEU A 10 4.17 -14.21 -2.16
N ARG A 11 4.96 -15.26 -1.91
CA ARG A 11 6.42 -15.18 -1.97
C ARG A 11 6.90 -14.92 -3.39
N LEU A 12 6.38 -15.64 -4.39
CA LEU A 12 6.72 -15.40 -5.80
C LEU A 12 6.27 -14.02 -6.27
N ALA A 13 5.06 -13.59 -5.90
CA ALA A 13 4.58 -12.25 -6.23
C ALA A 13 5.51 -11.17 -5.66
N ALA A 14 5.95 -11.30 -4.41
CA ALA A 14 6.88 -10.35 -3.81
C ALA A 14 8.28 -10.36 -4.48
N GLU A 15 8.75 -11.53 -4.93
CA GLU A 15 10.03 -11.66 -5.67
C GLU A 15 9.96 -10.99 -7.04
N GLU A 16 8.87 -11.18 -7.78
CA GLU A 16 8.65 -10.63 -9.14
C GLU A 16 8.10 -9.19 -9.13
N GLY A 17 7.90 -8.59 -7.96
CA GLY A 17 7.36 -7.24 -7.83
C GLY A 17 5.86 -7.13 -8.19
N LEU A 18 5.13 -8.23 -8.10
CA LEU A 18 3.69 -8.27 -8.29
C LEU A 18 2.95 -7.96 -6.97
N PHE A 19 1.87 -7.21 -7.09
CA PHE A 19 0.86 -7.08 -6.07
C PHE A 19 -0.50 -7.52 -6.63
N HIS A 20 -1.47 -7.67 -5.73
CA HIS A 20 -2.83 -7.97 -6.14
C HIS A 20 -3.83 -7.13 -5.35
N ARG A 21 -5.00 -6.90 -5.94
CA ARG A 21 -6.18 -6.34 -5.27
C ARG A 21 -7.43 -7.09 -5.69
N PHE A 22 -8.48 -6.94 -4.91
CA PHE A 22 -9.79 -7.44 -5.25
C PHE A 22 -10.66 -6.32 -5.82
N GLU A 23 -11.32 -6.60 -6.94
CA GLU A 23 -12.43 -5.80 -7.43
C GLU A 23 -13.73 -6.51 -7.05
N HIS A 24 -14.52 -5.85 -6.19
CA HIS A 24 -15.80 -6.34 -5.75
C HIS A 24 -16.92 -5.78 -6.62
N ARG A 25 -17.77 -6.66 -7.13
CA ARG A 25 -18.97 -6.33 -7.91
C ARG A 25 -20.17 -7.10 -7.33
N PRO A 26 -21.42 -6.67 -7.59
CA PRO A 26 -22.60 -7.37 -7.11
C PRO A 26 -22.68 -8.85 -7.55
N ASP A 27 -22.09 -9.17 -8.71
CA ASP A 27 -22.08 -10.50 -9.33
C ASP A 27 -20.84 -11.34 -8.99
N GLY A 28 -19.85 -10.79 -8.29
CA GLY A 28 -18.67 -11.55 -7.88
C GLY A 28 -17.46 -10.71 -7.45
N CYS A 29 -16.35 -11.41 -7.20
CA CYS A 29 -15.09 -10.81 -6.78
C CYS A 29 -13.98 -11.24 -7.75
N THR A 30 -13.27 -10.27 -8.33
CA THR A 30 -12.17 -10.53 -9.28
C THR A 30 -10.84 -10.20 -8.65
N LEU A 31 -9.89 -11.14 -8.70
CA LEU A 31 -8.50 -10.92 -8.30
C LEU A 31 -7.73 -10.27 -9.46
N ILE A 32 -7.22 -9.06 -9.24
CA ILE A 32 -6.43 -8.31 -10.21
C ILE A 32 -4.97 -8.34 -9.78
N HIS A 33 -4.09 -8.84 -10.65
CA HIS A 33 -2.64 -8.76 -10.47
C HIS A 33 -2.09 -7.55 -11.21
N GLY A 34 -1.11 -6.89 -10.63
CA GLY A 34 -0.43 -5.76 -11.24
C GLY A 34 1.02 -5.65 -10.79
N ASP A 35 1.83 -5.04 -11.65
CA ASP A 35 3.23 -4.68 -11.42
C ASP A 35 3.43 -3.15 -11.38
N ARG A 36 2.37 -2.38 -11.63
CA ARG A 36 2.40 -0.91 -11.68
C ARG A 36 1.24 -0.34 -10.90
N LEU A 37 1.55 0.51 -9.94
CA LEU A 37 0.54 1.08 -9.05
C LEU A 37 -0.27 2.16 -9.77
N TYR A 38 0.37 2.97 -10.61
CA TYR A 38 -0.27 4.11 -11.28
C TYR A 38 -1.40 3.72 -12.25
N ILE A 39 -1.37 2.51 -12.82
CA ILE A 39 -2.42 2.02 -13.74
C ILE A 39 -3.68 1.54 -13.02
N GLN A 40 -3.64 1.39 -11.69
CA GLN A 40 -4.80 0.90 -10.92
C GLN A 40 -5.96 1.90 -10.90
N GLY A 41 -5.72 3.16 -11.29
CA GLY A 41 -6.73 4.20 -11.33
C GLY A 41 -7.05 4.80 -9.97
N ALA A 42 -8.16 5.54 -9.93
CA ALA A 42 -8.66 6.26 -8.77
C ALA A 42 -10.14 5.95 -8.52
N ILE A 43 -10.61 6.24 -7.31
CA ILE A 43 -12.03 6.13 -6.95
C ILE A 43 -12.89 7.08 -7.81
N ALA A 44 -14.15 6.70 -8.03
CA ALA A 44 -15.12 7.57 -8.69
C ALA A 44 -15.73 8.59 -7.71
N GLY A 45 -16.31 9.67 -8.26
CA GLY A 45 -17.02 10.68 -7.47
C GLY A 45 -16.15 11.80 -6.90
N GLY A 46 -14.92 11.96 -7.39
CA GLY A 46 -14.06 13.10 -7.05
C GLY A 46 -13.24 12.92 -5.77
N PRO A 47 -12.66 14.01 -5.24
CA PRO A 47 -11.74 13.97 -4.11
C PRO A 47 -12.44 13.56 -2.80
N VAL A 48 -11.62 13.21 -1.81
CA VAL A 48 -12.06 12.88 -0.46
C VAL A 48 -11.75 14.07 0.45
N PRO A 49 -12.75 14.68 1.10
CA PRO A 49 -12.51 15.77 2.02
C PRO A 49 -11.86 15.27 3.32
N TYR A 50 -11.05 16.12 3.94
CA TYR A 50 -10.59 15.98 5.30
C TYR A 50 -11.39 16.93 6.19
N ASN A 51 -12.03 16.38 7.23
CA ASN A 51 -12.76 17.13 8.23
C ASN A 51 -12.41 16.60 9.63
N PRO A 52 -11.56 17.29 10.41
CA PRO A 52 -11.18 16.84 11.75
C PRO A 52 -12.25 17.13 12.81
N THR A 53 -13.32 17.87 12.48
CA THR A 53 -14.30 18.32 13.47
C THR A 53 -15.32 17.22 13.77
N PRO A 54 -15.45 16.77 15.04
CA PRO A 54 -16.38 15.70 15.40
C PRO A 54 -17.85 16.16 15.52
N GLY A 55 -18.12 17.47 15.54
CA GLY A 55 -19.44 18.05 15.79
C GLY A 55 -20.14 18.60 14.54
N GLY A 56 -21.48 18.47 14.52
CA GLY A 56 -22.35 18.94 13.44
C GLY A 56 -23.03 17.80 12.68
N ASP A 57 -24.21 18.09 12.11
CA ASP A 57 -24.87 17.20 11.16
C ASP A 57 -23.97 17.07 9.93
N ARG A 58 -23.68 15.84 9.49
CA ARG A 58 -22.57 15.55 8.56
C ARG A 58 -23.13 15.43 7.15
N PRO A 59 -22.97 16.43 6.27
CA PRO A 59 -23.55 16.36 4.93
C PRO A 59 -22.85 15.33 4.04
N GLU A 60 -21.56 15.04 4.28
CA GLU A 60 -20.71 14.28 3.35
C GLU A 60 -19.72 13.36 4.09
N PRO A 61 -19.43 12.15 3.57
CA PRO A 61 -18.35 11.30 4.08
C PRO A 61 -16.96 11.95 3.90
N ALA A 62 -16.04 11.73 4.84
CA ALA A 62 -14.74 12.38 4.88
C ALA A 62 -13.69 11.60 5.70
N LEU A 63 -12.41 11.90 5.51
CA LEU A 63 -11.36 11.54 6.45
C LEU A 63 -11.46 12.41 7.72
N ARG A 64 -11.29 11.77 8.88
CA ARG A 64 -11.42 12.39 10.20
C ARG A 64 -10.07 12.56 10.87
N THR A 65 -9.23 11.53 10.80
CA THR A 65 -7.87 11.55 11.33
C THR A 65 -6.88 11.33 10.20
N PHE A 66 -5.73 11.99 10.29
CA PHE A 66 -4.65 11.84 9.33
C PHE A 66 -3.31 11.94 10.05
N THR A 67 -2.67 10.79 10.25
CA THR A 67 -1.40 10.67 10.97
C THR A 67 -0.32 10.21 10.01
N TYR A 68 0.56 11.12 9.65
CA TYR A 68 1.70 10.83 8.76
C TYR A 68 2.90 10.28 9.52
N ALA A 69 3.51 9.23 9.00
CA ALA A 69 4.71 8.61 9.53
C ALA A 69 5.77 8.42 8.44
N GLU A 70 7.02 8.62 8.82
CA GLU A 70 8.18 8.27 7.99
C GLU A 70 9.16 7.40 8.76
N HIS A 71 9.76 6.47 8.05
CA HIS A 71 10.74 5.56 8.61
C HIS A 71 12.03 5.61 7.79
N VAL A 72 13.17 5.59 8.50
CA VAL A 72 14.46 5.33 7.85
C VAL A 72 14.44 3.89 7.34
N ARG A 73 14.68 3.73 6.03
CA ARG A 73 14.67 2.45 5.33
C ARG A 73 15.88 2.35 4.39
N THR A 74 16.17 1.14 3.95
CA THR A 74 17.23 0.81 2.99
C THR A 74 17.23 1.77 1.81
N THR A 75 18.35 2.43 1.51
CA THR A 75 18.48 3.35 0.36
C THR A 75 19.06 2.66 -0.86
N ARG A 76 19.79 1.56 -0.66
CA ARG A 76 20.42 0.78 -1.72
C ARG A 76 20.19 -0.71 -1.50
N GLN A 77 19.72 -1.41 -2.52
CA GLN A 77 19.64 -2.86 -2.52
C GLN A 77 20.65 -3.40 -3.52
N THR A 78 21.60 -4.21 -3.05
CA THR A 78 22.56 -4.92 -3.91
C THR A 78 22.31 -6.41 -3.81
N GLN A 79 22.27 -7.09 -4.95
CA GLN A 79 22.11 -8.54 -5.02
C GLN A 79 23.18 -9.12 -5.91
N ARG A 80 23.60 -10.35 -5.59
CA ARG A 80 24.53 -11.09 -6.43
C ARG A 80 24.07 -12.52 -6.64
N ASP A 81 24.36 -13.09 -7.80
CA ASP A 81 24.18 -14.52 -8.07
C ASP A 81 25.43 -15.12 -8.73
N TYR A 82 25.39 -16.44 -8.93
CA TYR A 82 26.42 -17.21 -9.62
C TYR A 82 25.78 -18.13 -10.67
N THR A 83 26.42 -18.22 -11.83
CA THR A 83 26.06 -19.19 -12.87
C THR A 83 27.29 -19.98 -13.30
N PHE A 84 27.22 -21.30 -13.19
CA PHE A 84 28.32 -22.18 -13.60
C PHE A 84 28.62 -22.08 -15.10
N LYS A 85 27.67 -21.59 -15.91
CA LYS A 85 27.85 -21.38 -17.35
C LYS A 85 28.81 -20.22 -17.65
N TYR A 86 28.87 -19.23 -16.76
CA TYR A 86 29.70 -18.03 -16.89
C TYR A 86 30.29 -17.66 -15.51
N PRO A 87 31.22 -18.47 -14.97
CA PRO A 87 31.66 -18.35 -13.58
C PRO A 87 32.44 -17.05 -13.28
N GLN A 88 33.04 -16.44 -14.31
CA GLN A 88 33.77 -15.17 -14.20
C GLN A 88 32.87 -13.93 -14.38
N HIS A 89 31.61 -14.11 -14.80
CA HIS A 89 30.71 -12.98 -15.03
C HIS A 89 30.26 -12.38 -13.69
N ASP A 90 30.44 -11.07 -13.53
CA ASP A 90 29.91 -10.36 -12.38
C ASP A 90 28.39 -10.21 -12.51
N GLN A 91 27.65 -11.01 -11.75
CA GLN A 91 26.20 -10.95 -11.67
C GLN A 91 25.76 -10.16 -10.44
N GLN A 92 26.44 -9.06 -10.14
CA GLN A 92 26.02 -8.12 -9.11
C GLN A 92 25.16 -7.03 -9.74
N HIS A 93 23.99 -6.79 -9.14
CA HIS A 93 23.08 -5.72 -9.53
C HIS A 93 22.72 -4.90 -8.29
N SER A 94 22.57 -3.60 -8.49
CA SER A 94 22.20 -2.67 -7.42
C SER A 94 21.08 -1.76 -7.87
N ALA A 95 20.14 -1.49 -6.97
CA ALA A 95 19.13 -0.46 -7.13
C ALA A 95 19.30 0.59 -6.02
N VAL A 96 19.05 1.86 -6.36
CA VAL A 96 19.11 2.99 -5.43
C VAL A 96 17.72 3.61 -5.35
N ALA A 97 17.35 4.12 -4.17
CA ALA A 97 16.05 4.75 -3.95
C ALA A 97 15.90 5.97 -4.88
N GLU A 98 14.72 6.12 -5.50
CA GLU A 98 14.46 7.18 -6.48
C GLU A 98 14.36 8.58 -5.82
N ARG A 99 14.05 8.65 -4.51
CA ARG A 99 13.89 9.90 -3.74
C ARG A 99 14.31 9.74 -2.27
N PRO A 100 15.60 9.48 -1.97
CA PRO A 100 16.07 9.45 -0.60
C PRO A 100 15.96 10.86 0.00
N ARG A 101 15.41 10.99 1.21
CA ARG A 101 15.50 12.27 1.93
C ARG A 101 16.93 12.56 2.34
N ALA A 102 17.27 13.83 2.51
CA ALA A 102 18.63 14.27 2.86
C ALA A 102 19.18 13.65 4.16
N ALA A 103 18.31 13.15 5.05
CA ALA A 103 18.69 12.46 6.29
C ALA A 103 18.95 10.95 6.08
N GLU A 104 18.59 10.38 4.94
CA GLU A 104 18.85 8.99 4.60
C GLU A 104 20.28 8.85 4.08
N GLN A 105 21.21 8.50 4.98
CA GLN A 105 22.57 8.09 4.64
C GLN A 105 22.54 6.84 3.74
N ASP A 106 23.65 6.52 3.04
CA ASP A 106 23.74 5.32 2.19
C ASP A 106 23.65 4.04 3.05
N TYR A 107 22.42 3.57 3.29
CA TYR A 107 22.12 2.34 4.01
C TYR A 107 21.85 1.22 3.00
N GLU A 108 22.90 0.46 2.74
CA GLU A 108 22.90 -0.64 1.79
C GLU A 108 22.44 -1.95 2.44
N HIS A 109 21.55 -2.66 1.73
CA HIS A 109 21.19 -4.03 2.01
C HIS A 109 21.72 -4.96 0.92
N TYR A 110 22.68 -5.82 1.27
CA TYR A 110 23.26 -6.81 0.37
C TYR A 110 22.58 -8.17 0.54
N ALA A 111 22.25 -8.85 -0.56
CA ALA A 111 21.67 -10.19 -0.52
C ALA A 111 22.31 -11.17 -1.52
N TYR A 112 22.43 -12.43 -1.10
CA TYR A 112 22.85 -13.56 -1.92
C TYR A 112 22.10 -14.82 -1.47
N PRO A 113 21.63 -15.69 -2.38
CA PRO A 113 21.64 -15.53 -3.84
C PRO A 113 20.51 -14.62 -4.36
N GLY A 114 20.75 -13.92 -5.47
CA GLY A 114 19.80 -12.99 -6.12
C GLY A 114 18.67 -13.67 -6.93
N ARG A 115 18.85 -14.96 -7.27
CA ARG A 115 17.92 -15.85 -7.98
C ARG A 115 17.59 -15.49 -9.44
N TYR A 116 18.40 -14.66 -10.07
CA TYR A 116 18.38 -14.42 -11.51
C TYR A 116 19.58 -15.09 -12.18
N LYS A 117 19.48 -15.31 -13.50
CA LYS A 117 20.58 -15.85 -14.33
C LYS A 117 20.96 -14.95 -15.50
N GLN A 118 20.19 -13.87 -15.70
CA GLN A 118 20.40 -12.87 -16.74
C GLN A 118 20.47 -11.49 -16.09
N GLY A 119 21.24 -10.58 -16.69
CA GLY A 119 21.48 -9.25 -16.12
C GLY A 119 20.22 -8.39 -16.03
N GLU A 120 19.38 -8.36 -17.06
CA GLU A 120 18.14 -7.58 -17.07
C GLU A 120 17.18 -7.99 -15.94
N SER A 121 17.07 -9.29 -15.66
CA SER A 121 16.30 -9.80 -14.53
C SER A 121 16.90 -9.36 -13.19
N GLY A 122 18.22 -9.31 -13.07
CA GLY A 122 18.89 -8.90 -11.83
C GLY A 122 18.63 -7.44 -11.43
N GLU A 123 18.54 -6.54 -12.41
CA GLU A 123 18.17 -5.15 -12.18
C GLU A 123 16.71 -5.03 -11.69
N ALA A 124 15.78 -5.71 -12.35
CA ALA A 124 14.37 -5.71 -11.96
C ALA A 124 14.17 -6.26 -10.55
N PHE A 125 14.75 -7.42 -10.23
CA PHE A 125 14.70 -8.04 -8.90
C PHE A 125 15.26 -7.11 -7.81
N SER A 126 16.39 -6.46 -8.07
CA SER A 126 17.01 -5.54 -7.11
C SER A 126 16.12 -4.31 -6.84
N ARG A 127 15.50 -3.77 -7.90
CA ARG A 127 14.58 -2.62 -7.81
C ARG A 127 13.29 -2.97 -7.06
N ASP A 128 12.63 -4.07 -7.43
CA ASP A 128 11.36 -4.46 -6.81
C ASP A 128 11.57 -4.90 -5.34
N ARG A 129 12.69 -5.55 -5.04
CA ARG A 129 13.12 -5.81 -3.65
C ARG A 129 13.34 -4.54 -2.86
N LEU A 130 14.02 -3.54 -3.43
CA LEU A 130 14.22 -2.25 -2.76
C LEU A 130 12.88 -1.56 -2.45
N ARG A 131 11.95 -1.56 -3.41
CA ARG A 131 10.60 -1.02 -3.21
C ARG A 131 9.87 -1.75 -2.08
N GLY A 132 9.98 -3.07 -1.99
CA GLY A 132 9.38 -3.85 -0.91
C GLY A 132 9.99 -3.55 0.46
N LEU A 133 11.31 -3.40 0.54
CA LEU A 133 12.02 -3.00 1.77
C LEU A 133 11.70 -1.57 2.23
N ARG A 134 11.24 -0.72 1.32
CA ARG A 134 10.87 0.67 1.58
C ARG A 134 9.37 0.92 1.52
N GLY A 135 8.54 -0.12 1.44
CA GLY A 135 7.09 0.00 1.22
C GLY A 135 6.36 0.79 2.31
N ASP A 136 6.96 0.92 3.49
CA ASP A 136 6.46 1.67 4.66
C ASP A 136 7.32 2.90 5.00
N ALA A 137 8.19 3.34 4.10
CA ALA A 137 9.07 4.50 4.33
C ALA A 137 8.28 5.81 4.47
N GLN A 138 7.16 5.94 3.75
CA GLN A 138 6.23 7.08 3.81
C GLN A 138 4.80 6.56 3.85
N THR A 139 4.15 6.67 5.00
CA THR A 139 2.78 6.17 5.18
C THR A 139 1.92 7.18 5.92
N ALA A 140 0.61 7.08 5.75
CA ALA A 140 -0.35 7.79 6.58
C ALA A 140 -1.38 6.80 7.14
N THR A 141 -1.63 6.87 8.44
CA THR A 141 -2.74 6.16 9.09
C THR A 141 -3.92 7.10 9.19
N VAL A 142 -5.08 6.67 8.71
CA VAL A 142 -6.29 7.50 8.65
C VAL A 142 -7.50 6.77 9.19
N GLU A 143 -8.45 7.53 9.69
CA GLU A 143 -9.81 7.06 9.99
C GLU A 143 -10.81 7.91 9.21
N GLY A 144 -11.91 7.31 8.78
CA GLY A 144 -12.94 8.00 8.01
C GLY A 144 -14.19 7.16 7.83
N ASP A 145 -15.16 7.71 7.10
CA ASP A 145 -16.46 7.09 6.82
C ASP A 145 -16.85 7.12 5.34
N ASP A 146 -15.92 7.46 4.44
CA ASP A 146 -16.14 7.41 2.99
C ASP A 146 -16.09 5.96 2.44
N PRO A 147 -17.24 5.37 2.06
CA PRO A 147 -17.31 3.97 1.66
C PRO A 147 -16.65 3.66 0.31
N ARG A 148 -16.22 4.70 -0.42
CA ARG A 148 -15.56 4.56 -1.72
C ARG A 148 -14.12 4.06 -1.58
N LEU A 149 -13.50 4.25 -0.41
CA LEU A 149 -12.11 3.84 -0.20
C LEU A 149 -11.98 2.32 -0.15
N VAL A 150 -11.15 1.79 -1.03
CA VAL A 150 -10.80 0.37 -1.13
C VAL A 150 -9.30 0.24 -1.39
N PRO A 151 -8.67 -0.89 -1.02
CA PRO A 151 -7.26 -1.10 -1.29
C PRO A 151 -6.93 -1.04 -2.78
N GLY A 152 -5.85 -0.34 -3.10
CA GLY A 152 -5.28 -0.29 -4.44
C GLY A 152 -5.85 0.79 -5.36
N LEU A 153 -6.97 1.46 -5.07
CA LEU A 153 -7.44 2.62 -5.84
C LEU A 153 -6.95 3.92 -5.18
N ALA A 154 -6.50 4.89 -5.98
CA ALA A 154 -6.08 6.19 -5.46
C ALA A 154 -7.27 7.12 -5.22
N PHE A 155 -7.05 8.17 -4.45
CA PHE A 155 -7.97 9.30 -4.30
C PHE A 155 -7.17 10.57 -4.02
N ASP A 156 -7.70 11.71 -4.43
CA ASP A 156 -7.13 13.01 -4.06
C ASP A 156 -7.67 13.47 -2.71
N LEU A 157 -6.78 13.84 -1.79
CA LEU A 157 -7.14 14.44 -0.51
C LEU A 157 -7.32 15.96 -0.67
N ILE A 158 -8.40 16.52 -0.11
CA ILE A 158 -8.62 17.97 -0.05
C ILE A 158 -9.01 18.43 1.36
N GLY A 159 -8.83 19.72 1.66
CA GLY A 159 -9.26 20.31 2.93
C GLY A 159 -8.34 20.03 4.13
N HIS A 160 -7.21 19.35 3.92
CA HIS A 160 -6.23 19.16 4.98
C HIS A 160 -5.51 20.48 5.31
N PRO A 161 -5.39 20.91 6.59
CA PRO A 161 -4.76 22.18 6.97
C PRO A 161 -3.32 22.34 6.48
N ARG A 162 -2.60 21.22 6.39
CA ARG A 162 -1.26 21.17 5.76
C ARG A 162 -1.40 20.98 4.26
N GLN A 163 -1.05 22.02 3.49
CA GLN A 163 -1.21 22.03 2.04
C GLN A 163 -0.48 20.87 1.34
N ASP A 164 0.72 20.53 1.82
CA ASP A 164 1.57 19.46 1.26
C ASP A 164 0.95 18.06 1.29
N TRP A 165 -0.15 17.84 2.03
CA TRP A 165 -0.83 16.54 2.07
C TRP A 165 -2.08 16.48 1.19
N ASN A 166 -2.50 17.62 0.62
CA ASN A 166 -3.61 17.67 -0.33
C ASN A 166 -3.15 17.24 -1.73
N HIS A 167 -2.87 15.95 -1.88
CA HIS A 167 -2.51 15.29 -3.13
C HIS A 167 -3.09 13.87 -3.16
N GLY A 168 -2.73 13.08 -4.17
CA GLY A 168 -3.16 11.70 -4.30
C GLY A 168 -2.58 10.77 -3.25
N TRP A 169 -3.45 9.96 -2.64
CA TRP A 169 -3.12 8.88 -1.71
C TRP A 169 -3.74 7.58 -2.18
N ARG A 170 -3.15 6.45 -1.77
CA ARG A 170 -3.63 5.12 -2.10
C ARG A 170 -3.68 4.23 -0.86
N PRO A 171 -4.83 3.65 -0.51
CA PRO A 171 -4.90 2.66 0.56
C PRO A 171 -4.17 1.37 0.16
N VAL A 172 -3.24 0.92 0.99
CA VAL A 172 -2.56 -0.38 0.87
C VAL A 172 -3.12 -1.40 1.87
N HIS A 173 -3.73 -0.91 2.95
CA HIS A 173 -4.46 -1.70 3.93
C HIS A 173 -5.67 -0.91 4.40
N ILE A 174 -6.81 -1.56 4.57
CA ILE A 174 -8.01 -0.96 5.16
C ILE A 174 -8.76 -2.00 5.99
N ARG A 175 -9.32 -1.53 7.11
CA ARG A 175 -10.24 -2.28 7.96
C ARG A 175 -11.52 -1.49 8.07
N HIS A 176 -12.60 -2.04 7.53
CA HIS A 176 -13.94 -1.47 7.65
C HIS A 176 -14.65 -2.00 8.89
N GLU A 177 -15.45 -1.15 9.52
CA GLU A 177 -16.31 -1.47 10.65
C GLU A 177 -17.70 -0.88 10.41
N GLY A 178 -18.73 -1.69 10.64
CA GLY A 178 -20.11 -1.27 10.51
C GLY A 178 -20.97 -1.85 11.61
N ARG A 179 -21.95 -1.07 12.09
CA ARG A 179 -22.91 -1.49 13.12
C ARG A 179 -24.32 -1.13 12.68
N GLN A 180 -25.18 -2.13 12.58
CA GLN A 180 -26.59 -1.96 12.23
C GLN A 180 -27.45 -2.46 13.39
N HIS A 181 -28.42 -1.65 13.81
CA HIS A 181 -29.39 -2.02 14.84
C HIS A 181 -30.65 -2.61 14.20
N THR A 182 -31.32 -3.54 14.87
CA THR A 182 -32.61 -4.09 14.42
C THR A 182 -33.77 -3.18 14.87
N SER A 183 -34.80 -3.09 14.03
CA SER A 183 -35.84 -2.05 14.02
C SER A 183 -36.65 -1.87 15.31
N GLN A 184 -36.69 -2.86 16.22
CA GLN A 184 -37.41 -2.71 17.50
C GLN A 184 -36.69 -1.79 18.51
N ALA A 185 -35.44 -1.41 18.26
CA ALA A 185 -34.67 -0.47 19.09
C ALA A 185 -34.60 0.96 18.52
N GLU A 186 -35.06 1.20 17.29
CA GLU A 186 -35.00 2.52 16.65
C GLU A 186 -36.19 3.43 17.03
N GLU A 187 -37.34 2.86 17.45
CA GLU A 187 -38.55 3.61 17.81
C GLU A 187 -38.67 3.98 19.31
N SER A 188 -37.68 3.65 20.13
CA SER A 188 -37.67 4.07 21.54
C SER A 188 -37.13 5.49 21.66
N ALA A 189 -37.82 6.36 22.39
CA ALA A 189 -37.44 7.77 22.66
C ALA A 189 -36.11 7.98 23.43
N GLY A 190 -35.24 6.95 23.46
CA GLY A 190 -33.90 6.92 24.04
C GLY A 190 -32.90 6.06 23.26
N ALA A 191 -33.09 5.86 21.95
CA ALA A 191 -32.12 5.17 21.10
C ALA A 191 -30.84 6.01 20.93
N GLU A 192 -29.75 5.62 21.59
CA GLU A 192 -28.48 6.37 21.61
C GLU A 192 -27.59 6.19 20.36
N SER A 193 -27.95 5.38 19.36
CA SER A 193 -27.13 5.24 18.14
C SER A 193 -27.91 4.71 16.93
N GLY A 194 -27.78 5.40 15.79
CA GLY A 194 -28.20 4.92 14.47
C GLY A 194 -27.19 3.96 13.83
N THR A 195 -27.43 3.59 12.56
CA THR A 195 -26.48 2.77 11.77
C THR A 195 -25.15 3.50 11.62
N TYR A 196 -24.05 2.81 11.90
CA TYR A 196 -22.69 3.34 11.89
C TYR A 196 -21.83 2.64 10.83
N TYR A 197 -20.99 3.41 10.14
CA TYR A 197 -19.92 2.91 9.28
C TYR A 197 -18.66 3.76 9.50
N GLY A 198 -17.52 3.10 9.52
CA GLY A 198 -16.22 3.73 9.52
C GLY A 198 -15.11 2.77 9.09
N TYR A 199 -13.90 3.28 8.97
CA TYR A 199 -12.72 2.47 8.72
C TYR A 199 -11.46 3.07 9.34
N THR A 200 -10.45 2.22 9.47
CA THR A 200 -9.04 2.61 9.62
C THR A 200 -8.27 2.15 8.39
N ALA A 201 -7.44 3.01 7.80
CA ALA A 201 -6.64 2.67 6.63
C ALA A 201 -5.18 3.09 6.78
N GLN A 202 -4.29 2.33 6.14
CA GLN A 202 -2.91 2.71 5.88
C GLN A 202 -2.78 3.13 4.42
N LEU A 203 -2.30 4.35 4.21
CA LEU A 203 -2.14 4.97 2.92
C LEU A 203 -0.67 5.12 2.55
N VAL A 204 -0.39 5.09 1.26
CA VAL A 204 0.87 5.52 0.65
C VAL A 204 0.60 6.64 -0.35
N PRO A 205 1.56 7.54 -0.64
CA PRO A 205 1.41 8.49 -1.74
C PRO A 205 1.13 7.76 -3.07
N ASP A 206 0.22 8.28 -3.88
CA ASP A 206 -0.15 7.63 -5.15
C ASP A 206 0.98 7.61 -6.20
N ARG A 207 1.90 8.56 -6.08
CA ARG A 207 3.07 8.79 -6.93
C ARG A 207 4.25 7.86 -6.67
N ILE A 208 4.19 7.02 -5.63
CA ILE A 208 5.26 6.07 -5.34
C ILE A 208 4.85 4.67 -5.78
N GLU A 209 5.77 3.96 -6.44
CA GLU A 209 5.59 2.54 -6.70
C GLU A 209 5.77 1.76 -5.40
N TRP A 210 4.73 1.05 -5.00
CA TRP A 210 4.71 0.22 -3.81
C TRP A 210 4.85 -1.26 -4.17
N ARG A 211 5.53 -2.02 -3.33
CA ARG A 211 5.64 -3.48 -3.42
C ARG A 211 5.40 -4.09 -2.04
N PRO A 212 4.85 -5.32 -1.98
CA PRO A 212 4.81 -6.05 -0.73
C PRO A 212 6.22 -6.29 -0.19
N ALA A 213 6.34 -6.37 1.13
CA ALA A 213 7.62 -6.69 1.76
C ALA A 213 8.14 -8.06 1.28
N PRO A 214 9.46 -8.22 1.05
CA PRO A 214 10.04 -9.50 0.71
C PRO A 214 9.73 -10.53 1.78
N ARG A 215 9.25 -11.71 1.38
CA ARG A 215 8.94 -12.81 2.31
C ARG A 215 10.15 -13.71 2.53
N PRO A 216 10.39 -14.18 3.78
CA PRO A 216 11.38 -15.20 4.05
C PRO A 216 10.97 -16.54 3.42
N ARG A 217 11.91 -17.49 3.44
CA ARG A 217 11.72 -18.86 2.96
C ARG A 217 11.68 -19.82 4.14
#